data_AF-A0A4R2B8B2-F1
#
_entry.id   AF-A0A4R2B8B2-F1
#
_cell.length_a   1.000
_cell.length_b   1.000
_cell.length_c   1.000
_cell.angle_alpha   90.00
_cell.angle_beta   90.00
_cell.angle_gamma   90.00
#
_symmetry.space_group_name_H-M   'P 1'
#
loop_
_entity.id
_entity.type
_entity.pdbx_description
1 polymer ?
#
loop_
_entity_poly.entity_id
_entity_poly.type
_entity_poly.pdbx_seq_one_letter_code
_entity_poly.pdbx_strand_id
1 'polypeptide(L)'
;MDSRIDKLINFTKERFGLEDYCLKRHSLSRNVNAFNDTNYTLCMEWFPKHVTEQEDDDTNPDGTAVIEINVNTQKVESAIFVMGKTYAKNGIIFSSMDTGDIIGWIEEETELAYGRQFTLHKQEEGRLLFKECFEGVPVSPSGLIGVEFNQEGKLTSFSLHGQFPAKEIVKEEAYALSLEKVEHLVKEQLKMVEFPSYEQKRLIPVYAIEELYVTNDGTTTLPFEINADQGSYLKIDKTIY
;
A
#
# COMPACT_ATOMS: atom_id res chain seq x y z
N MET A 1 24.00 -19.14 -4.03
CA MET A 1 22.77 -18.34 -4.14
C MET A 1 22.03 -18.79 -5.39
N ASP A 2 20.70 -18.81 -5.40
CA ASP A 2 19.95 -19.13 -6.63
C ASP A 2 20.19 -18.02 -7.66
N SER A 3 20.56 -18.39 -8.89
CA SER A 3 20.89 -17.44 -9.97
C SER A 3 19.79 -16.40 -10.27
N ARG A 4 18.53 -16.71 -9.92
CA ARG A 4 17.41 -15.77 -10.06
C ARG A 4 17.47 -14.68 -9.00
N ILE A 5 17.82 -15.05 -7.77
CA ILE A 5 17.96 -14.09 -6.66
C ILE A 5 19.14 -13.16 -6.92
N ASP A 6 20.27 -13.69 -7.43
CA ASP A 6 21.43 -12.86 -7.81
C ASP A 6 21.06 -11.81 -8.88
N LYS A 7 20.22 -12.19 -9.85
CA LYS A 7 19.72 -11.26 -10.87
C LYS A 7 18.84 -10.17 -10.28
N LEU A 8 17.93 -10.51 -9.37
CA LEU A 8 17.08 -9.53 -8.69
C LEU A 8 17.91 -8.57 -7.83
N ILE A 9 18.90 -9.09 -7.11
CA ILE A 9 19.83 -8.27 -6.30
C ILE A 9 20.58 -7.28 -7.19
N ASN A 10 21.14 -7.73 -8.32
CA ASN A 10 21.86 -6.85 -9.24
C ASN A 10 20.93 -5.83 -9.89
N PHE A 11 19.74 -6.25 -10.32
CA PHE A 11 18.70 -5.35 -10.85
C PHE A 11 18.34 -4.26 -9.84
N THR A 12 18.07 -4.62 -8.58
CA THR A 12 17.75 -3.65 -7.52
C THR A 12 18.90 -2.71 -7.26
N LYS A 13 20.13 -3.23 -7.22
CA LYS A 13 21.33 -2.42 -7.02
C LYS A 13 21.48 -1.35 -8.10
N GLU A 14 21.30 -1.73 -9.36
CA GLU A 14 21.39 -0.84 -10.51
C GLU A 14 20.24 0.18 -10.53
N ARG A 15 18.99 -0.29 -10.40
CA ARG A 15 17.77 0.54 -10.46
C ARG A 15 17.76 1.64 -9.39
N PHE A 16 18.22 1.33 -8.17
CA PHE A 16 18.24 2.28 -7.05
C PHE A 16 19.59 2.97 -6.85
N GLY A 17 20.57 2.76 -7.74
CA GLY A 17 21.87 3.44 -7.68
C GLY A 17 22.68 3.12 -6.41
N LEU A 18 22.61 1.88 -5.93
CA LEU A 18 23.15 1.43 -4.64
C LEU A 18 24.66 1.11 -4.67
N GLU A 19 25.43 1.81 -5.52
CA GLU A 19 26.86 1.56 -5.68
C GLU A 19 27.68 1.86 -4.43
N ASP A 20 27.25 2.82 -3.62
CA ASP A 20 27.88 3.15 -2.33
C ASP A 20 27.28 2.37 -1.16
N TYR A 21 26.56 1.28 -1.45
CA TYR A 21 25.97 0.40 -0.44
C TYR A 21 26.53 -1.02 -0.52
N CYS A 22 26.37 -1.75 0.57
CA CYS A 22 26.65 -3.18 0.67
C CYS A 22 25.38 -3.91 1.08
N LEU A 23 24.98 -4.94 0.32
CA LEU A 23 23.92 -5.85 0.75
C LEU A 23 24.39 -6.57 2.02
N LYS A 24 23.66 -6.39 3.12
CA LYS A 24 23.98 -7.02 4.42
C LYS A 24 23.10 -8.22 4.69
N ARG A 25 21.79 -8.06 4.46
CA ARG A 25 20.78 -9.07 4.74
C ARG A 25 19.82 -9.16 3.56
N HIS A 26 19.32 -10.36 3.33
CA HIS A 26 18.18 -10.58 2.46
C HIS A 26 17.37 -11.76 3.00
N SER A 27 16.08 -11.75 2.77
CA SER A 27 15.16 -12.81 3.19
C SER A 27 14.06 -12.99 2.16
N LEU A 28 13.42 -14.16 2.17
CA LEU A 28 12.26 -14.45 1.34
C LEU A 28 11.05 -14.59 2.25
N SER A 29 9.98 -13.88 1.92
CA SER A 29 8.68 -14.04 2.55
C SER A 29 7.68 -14.61 1.54
N ARG A 30 6.63 -15.24 2.07
CA ARG A 30 5.50 -15.77 1.31
C ARG A 30 4.22 -15.23 1.90
N ASN A 31 3.35 -14.69 1.07
CA ASN A 31 2.01 -14.25 1.45
C ASN A 31 0.97 -14.81 0.46
N VAL A 32 -0.27 -14.96 0.92
CA VAL A 32 -1.43 -15.26 0.06
C VAL A 32 -2.31 -14.02 0.05
N ASN A 33 -2.57 -13.45 -1.12
CA ASN A 33 -3.35 -12.22 -1.25
C ASN A 33 -4.87 -12.50 -1.15
N ALA A 34 -5.66 -11.42 -1.19
CA ALA A 34 -7.13 -11.48 -1.17
C ALA A 34 -7.75 -12.28 -2.33
N PHE A 35 -7.00 -12.51 -3.41
CA PHE A 35 -7.41 -13.30 -4.58
C PHE A 35 -6.93 -14.76 -4.53
N ASN A 36 -6.36 -15.22 -3.41
CA ASN A 36 -5.74 -16.54 -3.21
C ASN A 36 -4.48 -16.82 -4.04
N ASP A 37 -3.86 -15.80 -4.62
CA ASP A 37 -2.56 -15.93 -5.26
C ASP A 37 -1.45 -15.99 -4.20
N THR A 38 -0.47 -16.86 -4.43
CA THR A 38 0.72 -16.93 -3.58
C THR A 38 1.81 -16.01 -4.14
N ASN A 39 2.15 -14.98 -3.37
CA ASN A 39 3.23 -14.05 -3.65
C ASN A 39 4.49 -14.42 -2.87
N TYR A 40 5.63 -14.28 -3.52
CA TYR A 40 6.94 -14.44 -2.91
C TYR A 40 7.67 -13.11 -3.04
N THR A 41 8.14 -12.58 -1.92
CA THR A 41 8.83 -11.29 -1.88
C THR A 41 10.24 -11.49 -1.38
N LEU A 42 11.21 -10.94 -2.10
CA LEU A 42 12.60 -10.85 -1.68
C LEU A 42 12.81 -9.50 -1.01
N CYS A 43 13.05 -9.52 0.30
CA CYS A 43 13.45 -8.35 1.08
C CYS A 43 14.97 -8.25 1.08
N MET A 44 15.50 -7.06 0.82
CA MET A 44 16.93 -6.78 0.78
C MET A 44 17.26 -5.54 1.61
N GLU A 45 18.30 -5.64 2.43
CA GLU A 45 18.79 -4.56 3.26
C GLU A 45 20.20 -4.16 2.88
N TRP A 46 20.34 -2.93 2.43
CA TRP A 46 21.57 -2.36 1.89
C TRP A 46 22.07 -1.27 2.81
N PHE A 47 23.27 -1.48 3.38
CA PHE A 47 23.85 -0.54 4.33
C PHE A 47 24.82 0.38 3.60
N PRO A 48 24.82 1.69 3.87
CA PRO A 48 25.80 2.61 3.29
C PRO A 48 27.22 2.20 3.67
N LYS A 49 28.16 2.25 2.73
CA LYS A 49 29.55 1.78 2.93
C LYS A 49 30.32 2.56 3.99
N HIS A 50 29.95 3.82 4.25
CA HIS A 50 30.61 4.66 5.25
C HIS A 50 30.17 4.35 6.69
N VAL A 51 29.10 3.57 6.88
CA VAL A 51 28.65 3.15 8.21
C VAL A 51 29.49 1.94 8.65
N THR A 52 30.36 2.18 9.63
CA THR A 52 31.28 1.17 10.19
C THR A 52 30.81 0.58 11.51
N GLU A 53 29.90 1.26 12.21
CA GLU A 53 29.37 0.85 13.51
C GLU A 53 27.90 0.46 13.34
N GLN A 54 27.55 -0.77 13.75
CA GLN A 54 26.16 -1.14 13.95
C GLN A 54 25.75 -0.52 15.29
N GLU A 55 24.84 0.45 15.26
CA GLU A 55 24.00 0.72 16.43
C GLU A 55 23.26 -0.58 16.80
N ASP A 56 22.92 -0.78 18.08
CA ASP A 56 22.34 -2.00 18.67
C ASP A 56 21.64 -2.94 17.68
N ASP A 57 21.87 -4.26 17.81
CA ASP A 57 21.51 -5.35 16.86
C ASP A 57 20.07 -5.33 16.24
N ASP A 58 19.18 -4.51 16.77
CA ASP A 58 17.77 -4.38 16.38
C ASP A 58 17.44 -3.15 15.50
N THR A 59 18.38 -2.23 15.22
CA THR A 59 18.09 -1.04 14.38
C THR A 59 18.93 -0.98 13.10
N ASN A 60 18.27 -0.53 12.02
CA ASN A 60 18.96 -0.23 10.77
C ASN A 60 19.61 1.15 10.85
N PRO A 61 20.88 1.30 10.47
CA PRO A 61 21.54 2.60 10.43
C PRO A 61 20.84 3.59 9.49
N ASP A 62 21.07 4.88 9.76
CA ASP A 62 20.60 5.98 8.91
C ASP A 62 20.95 5.78 7.43
N GLY A 63 19.94 5.94 6.60
CA GLY A 63 20.00 5.78 5.16
C GLY A 63 20.21 4.36 4.66
N THR A 64 20.07 3.33 5.50
CA THR A 64 19.88 1.95 5.04
C THR A 64 18.72 1.89 4.04
N ALA A 65 18.93 1.25 2.89
CA ALA A 65 17.87 1.00 1.92
C ALA A 65 17.27 -0.39 2.18
N VAL A 66 15.99 -0.43 2.52
CA VAL A 66 15.19 -1.66 2.64
C VAL A 66 14.30 -1.73 1.41
N ILE A 67 14.53 -2.72 0.55
CA ILE A 67 13.84 -2.83 -0.74
C ILE A 67 13.23 -4.22 -0.86
N GLU A 68 11.95 -4.25 -1.22
CA GLU A 68 11.17 -5.46 -1.42
C GLU A 68 10.78 -5.58 -2.90
N ILE A 69 11.06 -6.75 -3.46
CA ILE A 69 10.75 -7.07 -4.86
C ILE A 69 9.95 -8.37 -4.92
N ASN A 70 8.87 -8.35 -5.69
CA ASN A 70 8.12 -9.56 -5.98
C ASN A 70 8.97 -10.48 -6.86
N VAL A 71 9.22 -11.71 -6.42
CA VAL A 71 10.10 -12.65 -7.12
C VAL A 71 9.53 -13.10 -8.47
N ASN A 72 8.21 -13.15 -8.60
CA ASN A 72 7.55 -13.63 -9.81
C ASN A 72 7.43 -12.52 -10.86
N THR A 73 6.95 -11.34 -10.46
CA THR A 73 6.71 -10.21 -11.38
C THR A 73 7.96 -9.35 -11.58
N GLN A 74 8.95 -9.46 -10.67
CA GLN A 74 10.15 -8.62 -10.63
C GLN A 74 9.83 -7.13 -10.42
N LYS A 75 8.61 -6.79 -10.00
CA LYS A 75 8.21 -5.43 -9.67
C LYS A 75 8.58 -5.11 -8.23
N VAL A 76 9.02 -3.88 -8.01
CA VAL A 76 9.31 -3.37 -6.66
C VAL A 76 7.99 -3.15 -5.93
N GLU A 77 7.89 -3.70 -4.72
CA GLU A 77 6.73 -3.52 -3.83
C GLU A 77 6.99 -2.38 -2.84
N SER A 78 8.23 -2.24 -2.37
CA SER A 78 8.64 -1.13 -1.50
C SER A 78 10.12 -0.80 -1.65
N ALA A 79 10.47 0.45 -1.41
CA ALA A 79 11.86 0.91 -1.29
C ALA A 79 11.92 2.06 -0.28
N ILE A 80 12.49 1.79 0.90
CA ILE A 80 12.51 2.73 2.03
C ILE A 80 13.96 3.02 2.40
N PHE A 81 14.32 4.29 2.43
CA PHE A 81 15.61 4.77 2.94
C PHE A 81 15.42 5.29 4.35
N VAL A 82 16.06 4.62 5.32
CA VAL A 82 15.89 4.90 6.76
C VAL A 82 16.19 6.37 7.07
N MET A 83 15.29 6.97 7.87
CA MET A 83 15.32 8.40 8.24
C MET A 83 15.26 9.38 7.05
N GLY A 84 14.77 8.94 5.89
CA GLY A 84 14.65 9.77 4.70
C GLY A 84 16.01 10.18 4.10
N LYS A 85 17.08 9.44 4.41
CA LYS A 85 18.45 9.73 3.95
C LYS A 85 18.86 8.76 2.86
N THR A 86 19.27 9.25 1.70
CA THR A 86 19.79 8.41 0.63
C THR A 86 21.17 8.86 0.18
N TYR A 87 22.08 7.89 0.08
CA TYR A 87 23.43 8.00 -0.47
C TYR A 87 23.52 7.42 -1.89
N ALA A 88 22.39 7.19 -2.55
CA ALA A 88 22.36 6.73 -3.93
C ALA A 88 22.95 7.80 -4.86
N LYS A 89 23.91 7.42 -5.72
CA LYS A 89 24.57 8.35 -6.65
C LYS A 89 23.78 8.55 -7.94
N ASN A 90 23.25 7.46 -8.48
CA ASN A 90 22.46 7.43 -9.72
C ASN A 90 21.08 6.78 -9.45
N GLY A 91 20.49 7.11 -8.29
CA GLY A 91 19.17 6.62 -7.92
C GLY A 91 18.04 7.40 -8.60
N ILE A 92 16.82 7.17 -8.14
CA ILE A 92 15.62 7.84 -8.65
C ILE A 92 15.58 9.29 -8.15
N ILE A 93 15.46 10.25 -9.07
CA ILE A 93 15.42 11.69 -8.79
C ILE A 93 14.29 12.34 -9.59
N PHE A 94 13.37 12.99 -8.91
CA PHE A 94 12.28 13.77 -9.50
C PHE A 94 12.76 15.21 -9.71
N SER A 95 13.39 15.49 -10.86
CA SER A 95 14.10 16.76 -11.10
C SER A 95 13.20 18.00 -11.06
N SER A 96 11.94 17.89 -11.51
CA SER A 96 10.98 18.99 -11.43
C SER A 96 10.21 19.03 -10.10
N MET A 97 10.24 17.91 -9.35
CA MET A 97 9.33 17.63 -8.23
C MET A 97 7.84 17.84 -8.56
N ASP A 98 7.49 17.85 -9.85
CA ASP A 98 6.13 17.96 -10.32
C ASP A 98 5.39 16.64 -10.11
N THR A 99 4.11 16.74 -9.75
CA THR A 99 3.26 15.58 -9.54
C THR A 99 3.16 14.71 -10.79
N GLY A 100 3.22 15.30 -11.99
CA GLY A 100 3.19 14.57 -13.27
C GLY A 100 4.41 13.70 -13.50
N ASP A 101 5.61 14.17 -13.14
CA ASP A 101 6.85 13.37 -13.26
C ASP A 101 6.81 12.16 -12.33
N ILE A 102 6.30 12.34 -11.11
CA ILE A 102 6.15 11.25 -10.14
C ILE A 102 5.08 10.26 -10.60
N ILE A 103 3.96 10.74 -11.14
CA ILE A 103 2.94 9.88 -11.75
C ILE A 103 3.56 9.05 -12.87
N GLY A 104 4.26 9.67 -13.82
CA GLY A 104 4.88 8.96 -14.94
C GLY A 104 5.89 7.90 -14.46
N TRP A 105 6.66 8.19 -13.42
CA TRP A 105 7.54 7.20 -12.80
C TRP A 105 6.76 6.04 -12.16
N ILE A 106 5.65 6.31 -11.44
CA ILE A 106 4.79 5.25 -10.89
C ILE A 106 4.23 4.36 -12.02
N GLU A 107 3.75 4.96 -13.11
CA GLU A 107 3.23 4.21 -14.26
C GLU A 107 4.31 3.32 -14.89
N GLU A 108 5.56 3.81 -15.02
CA GLU A 108 6.69 3.00 -15.48
C GLU A 108 7.04 1.86 -14.52
N GLU A 109 7.08 2.14 -13.22
CA GLU A 109 7.51 1.17 -12.20
C GLU A 109 6.46 0.08 -11.93
N THR A 110 5.18 0.43 -12.06
CA THR A 110 4.07 -0.46 -11.66
C THR A 110 3.27 -1.01 -12.84
N GLU A 111 3.38 -0.42 -14.03
CA GLU A 111 2.51 -0.63 -15.19
C GLU A 111 1.03 -0.30 -14.93
N LEU A 112 0.74 0.44 -13.86
CA LEU A 112 -0.59 0.97 -13.58
C LEU A 112 -0.83 2.25 -14.37
N ALA A 113 -2.09 2.55 -14.68
CA ALA A 113 -2.47 3.78 -15.37
C ALA A 113 -3.15 4.79 -14.43
N TYR A 114 -2.64 6.02 -14.38
CA TYR A 114 -3.22 7.11 -13.60
C TYR A 114 -4.61 7.49 -14.12
N GLY A 115 -5.53 7.76 -13.20
CA GLY A 115 -6.94 8.04 -13.49
C GLY A 115 -7.77 6.80 -13.82
N ARG A 116 -7.14 5.64 -14.10
CA ARG A 116 -7.85 4.37 -14.37
C ARG A 116 -7.65 3.34 -13.27
N GLN A 117 -6.45 3.23 -12.71
CA GLN A 117 -6.12 2.25 -11.68
C GLN A 117 -5.69 2.90 -10.36
N PHE A 118 -5.26 4.16 -10.40
CA PHE A 118 -4.97 4.93 -9.20
C PHE A 118 -5.20 6.42 -9.43
N THR A 119 -5.48 7.15 -8.36
CA THR A 119 -5.68 8.61 -8.37
C THR A 119 -5.00 9.27 -7.17
N LEU A 120 -4.62 10.54 -7.33
CA LEU A 120 -4.00 11.30 -6.25
C LEU A 120 -5.01 11.48 -5.10
N HIS A 121 -4.64 11.03 -3.91
CA HIS A 121 -5.46 11.18 -2.70
C HIS A 121 -5.00 12.34 -1.83
N LYS A 122 -3.68 12.49 -1.66
CA LYS A 122 -3.09 13.53 -0.81
C LYS A 122 -1.75 13.99 -1.36
N GLN A 123 -1.50 15.29 -1.29
CA GLN A 123 -0.21 15.90 -1.60
C GLN A 123 0.24 16.75 -0.44
N GLU A 124 1.47 16.50 0.01
CA GLU A 124 2.17 17.22 1.07
C GLU A 124 3.58 17.55 0.59
N GLU A 125 4.29 18.42 1.31
CA GLU A 125 5.69 18.72 1.00
C GLU A 125 6.54 17.46 1.08
N GLY A 126 7.18 17.08 -0.03
CA GLY A 126 8.02 15.88 -0.11
C GLY A 126 7.27 14.55 -0.09
N ARG A 127 5.93 14.54 -0.18
CA ARG A 127 5.12 13.31 -0.12
C ARG A 127 3.87 13.35 -0.99
N LEU A 128 3.65 12.28 -1.75
CA LEU A 128 2.41 12.01 -2.46
C LEU A 128 1.81 10.68 -2.01
N LEU A 129 0.49 10.67 -1.84
CA LEU A 129 -0.28 9.46 -1.54
C LEU A 129 -1.36 9.31 -2.61
N PHE A 130 -1.41 8.13 -3.22
CA PHE A 130 -2.41 7.74 -4.19
C PHE A 130 -3.28 6.61 -3.65
N LYS A 131 -4.51 6.55 -4.13
CA LYS A 131 -5.47 5.49 -3.84
C LYS A 131 -5.85 4.76 -5.12
N GLU A 132 -6.04 3.47 -4.98
CA GLU A 132 -6.56 2.60 -6.03
C GLU A 132 -7.96 3.05 -6.49
N CYS A 133 -8.18 2.95 -7.80
CA CYS A 133 -9.49 3.12 -8.42
C CYS A 133 -9.66 2.11 -9.56
N PHE A 134 -10.88 1.98 -10.08
CA PHE A 134 -11.17 1.29 -11.33
C PHE A 134 -11.93 2.22 -12.26
N GLU A 135 -11.31 2.56 -13.40
CA GLU A 135 -11.80 3.57 -14.36
C GLU A 135 -12.20 4.89 -13.66
N GLY A 136 -11.39 5.30 -12.68
CA GLY A 136 -11.57 6.53 -11.90
C GLY A 136 -12.54 6.41 -10.72
N VAL A 137 -13.25 5.28 -10.57
CA VAL A 137 -14.14 5.03 -9.44
C VAL A 137 -13.34 4.45 -8.27
N PRO A 138 -13.38 5.05 -7.06
CA PRO A 138 -12.67 4.51 -5.90
C PRO A 138 -13.15 3.10 -5.54
N VAL A 139 -12.21 2.25 -5.14
CA VAL A 139 -12.51 0.90 -4.64
C VAL A 139 -12.36 0.82 -3.12
N SER A 140 -12.95 -0.20 -2.50
CA SER A 140 -12.86 -0.46 -1.07
C SER A 140 -12.78 -1.98 -0.79
N PRO A 141 -11.82 -2.45 0.05
CA PRO A 141 -10.69 -1.68 0.57
C PRO A 141 -9.79 -1.18 -0.57
N SER A 142 -9.15 -0.03 -0.37
CA SER A 142 -8.34 0.62 -1.41
C SER A 142 -6.87 0.27 -1.25
N GLY A 143 -6.20 -0.10 -2.34
CA GLY A 143 -4.76 -0.08 -2.44
C GLY A 143 -4.19 1.34 -2.33
N LEU A 144 -2.94 1.41 -1.89
CA LEU A 144 -2.22 2.65 -1.61
C LEU A 144 -0.89 2.65 -2.34
N ILE A 145 -0.56 3.80 -2.93
CA ILE A 145 0.79 4.08 -3.44
C ILE A 145 1.33 5.27 -2.67
N GLY A 146 2.43 5.07 -1.94
CA GLY A 146 3.14 6.13 -1.25
C GLY A 146 4.44 6.47 -1.98
N VAL A 147 4.70 7.76 -2.18
CA VAL A 147 6.00 8.26 -2.66
C VAL A 147 6.47 9.39 -1.75
N GLU A 148 7.69 9.29 -1.26
CA GLU A 148 8.36 10.36 -0.53
C GLU A 148 9.73 10.65 -1.14
N PHE A 149 10.12 11.91 -1.12
CA PHE A 149 11.38 12.39 -1.66
C PHE A 149 11.91 13.56 -0.83
N ASN A 150 13.24 13.70 -0.81
CA ASN A 150 13.90 14.77 -0.07
C ASN A 150 13.91 16.11 -0.83
N GLN A 151 14.49 17.14 -0.22
CA GLN A 151 14.59 18.49 -0.81
C GLN A 151 15.43 18.56 -2.11
N GLU A 152 16.21 17.53 -2.42
CA GLU A 152 16.94 17.39 -3.68
C GLU A 152 16.14 16.62 -4.74
N GLY A 153 14.93 16.15 -4.41
CA GLY A 153 14.05 15.37 -5.28
C GLY A 153 14.42 13.89 -5.33
N LYS A 154 15.37 13.44 -4.51
CA LYS A 154 15.77 12.02 -4.46
C LYS A 154 14.71 11.21 -3.74
N LEU A 155 14.36 10.05 -4.30
CA LEU A 155 13.43 9.12 -3.66
C LEU A 155 13.96 8.68 -2.29
N THR A 156 13.10 8.77 -1.28
CA THR A 156 13.37 8.32 0.09
C THR A 156 12.41 7.24 0.55
N SER A 157 11.21 7.17 -0.02
CA SER A 157 10.26 6.09 0.24
C SER A 157 9.39 5.84 -0.98
N PHE A 158 9.20 4.58 -1.32
CA PHE A 158 8.16 4.10 -2.23
C PHE A 158 7.48 2.90 -1.58
N SER A 159 6.15 2.83 -1.67
CA SER A 159 5.40 1.64 -1.30
C SER A 159 4.18 1.47 -2.20
N LEU A 160 3.92 0.22 -2.57
CA LEU A 160 2.76 -0.23 -3.30
C LEU A 160 2.07 -1.31 -2.45
N HIS A 161 0.90 -1.00 -1.91
CA HIS A 161 0.12 -1.94 -1.10
C HIS A 161 -1.32 -2.04 -1.62
N GLY A 162 -1.95 -3.19 -1.43
CA GLY A 162 -3.25 -3.53 -1.98
C GLY A 162 -3.13 -4.32 -3.28
N GLN A 163 -4.29 -4.63 -3.87
CA GLN A 163 -4.35 -5.35 -5.13
C GLN A 163 -4.97 -4.44 -6.17
N PHE A 164 -4.29 -4.18 -7.28
CA PHE A 164 -4.80 -3.33 -8.35
C PHE A 164 -5.45 -4.21 -9.41
N PRO A 165 -6.78 -4.35 -9.43
CA PRO A 165 -7.48 -5.36 -10.18
C PRO A 165 -7.34 -5.11 -11.68
N ALA A 166 -7.10 -6.19 -12.41
CA ALA A 166 -7.19 -6.19 -13.86
C ALA A 166 -8.67 -6.18 -14.29
N LYS A 167 -8.93 -5.78 -15.53
CA LYS A 167 -10.29 -5.65 -16.07
C LYS A 167 -11.08 -6.97 -15.99
N GLU A 168 -10.38 -8.09 -16.12
CA GLU A 168 -10.94 -9.43 -16.21
C GLU A 168 -11.64 -9.88 -14.93
N ILE A 169 -11.28 -9.31 -13.78
CA ILE A 169 -11.87 -9.63 -12.48
C ILE A 169 -12.96 -8.64 -12.05
N VAL A 170 -13.23 -7.61 -12.85
CA VAL A 170 -14.27 -6.61 -12.58
C VAL A 170 -15.52 -6.90 -13.39
N LYS A 171 -16.65 -7.03 -12.69
CA LYS A 171 -17.97 -7.12 -13.33
C LYS A 171 -18.45 -5.73 -13.72
N GLU A 172 -18.30 -5.38 -15.00
CA GLU A 172 -18.83 -4.12 -15.52
C GLU A 172 -20.37 -4.14 -15.57
N GLU A 173 -20.98 -3.13 -14.95
CA GLU A 173 -22.43 -2.90 -14.99
C GLU A 173 -22.74 -1.41 -15.10
N ALA A 174 -23.91 -1.07 -15.62
CA ALA A 174 -24.41 0.30 -15.54
C ALA A 174 -24.74 0.62 -14.08
N TYR A 175 -24.11 1.65 -13.53
CA TYR A 175 -24.37 2.08 -12.16
C TYR A 175 -25.81 2.59 -12.03
N ALA A 176 -26.62 1.88 -11.25
CA ALA A 176 -28.03 2.17 -11.03
C ALA A 176 -28.32 2.65 -9.60
N LEU A 177 -27.36 2.49 -8.68
CA LEU A 177 -27.44 3.00 -7.31
C LEU A 177 -27.48 4.53 -7.29
N SER A 178 -28.30 5.07 -6.39
CA SER A 178 -28.33 6.49 -6.05
C SER A 178 -28.55 6.63 -4.55
N LEU A 179 -28.18 7.79 -3.99
CA LEU A 179 -28.30 8.02 -2.55
C LEU A 179 -29.76 7.93 -2.08
N GLU A 180 -30.71 8.38 -2.90
CA GLU A 180 -32.14 8.33 -2.61
C GLU A 180 -32.63 6.87 -2.49
N LYS A 181 -32.07 5.94 -3.27
CA LYS A 181 -32.46 4.53 -3.21
C LYS A 181 -32.00 3.85 -1.92
N VAL A 182 -30.89 4.31 -1.34
CA VAL A 182 -30.28 3.70 -0.14
C VAL A 182 -30.55 4.48 1.16
N GLU A 183 -31.26 5.61 1.10
CA GLU A 183 -31.51 6.48 2.26
C GLU A 183 -32.19 5.74 3.43
N HIS A 184 -33.10 4.80 3.12
CA HIS A 184 -33.78 4.01 4.14
C HIS A 184 -32.80 3.11 4.92
N LEU A 185 -31.80 2.51 4.24
CA LEU A 185 -30.77 1.69 4.88
C LEU A 185 -29.92 2.52 5.84
N VAL A 186 -29.55 3.74 5.45
CA VAL A 186 -28.79 4.66 6.32
C VAL A 186 -29.55 4.96 7.61
N LYS A 187 -30.87 5.19 7.51
CA LYS A 187 -31.73 5.45 8.68
C LYS A 187 -31.84 4.23 9.59
N GLU A 188 -31.90 3.02 9.04
CA GLU A 188 -31.94 1.77 9.80
C GLU A 188 -30.62 1.45 10.52
N GLN A 189 -29.48 1.85 9.93
CA GLN A 189 -28.16 1.65 10.53
C GLN A 189 -27.81 2.67 11.62
N LEU A 190 -28.49 3.82 11.66
CA LEU A 190 -28.25 4.84 12.67
C LEU A 190 -28.85 4.41 14.02
N LYS A 191 -28.01 4.02 14.97
CA LYS A 191 -28.42 3.54 16.29
C LYS A 191 -27.81 4.36 17.41
N MET A 192 -28.59 4.63 18.46
CA MET A 192 -28.07 5.18 19.69
C MET A 192 -27.38 4.06 20.49
N VAL A 193 -26.13 4.29 20.89
CA VAL A 193 -25.32 3.32 21.65
C VAL A 193 -24.56 4.02 22.78
N GLU A 194 -24.14 3.25 23.77
CA GLU A 194 -23.25 3.72 24.83
C GLU A 194 -21.79 3.46 24.43
N PHE A 195 -21.04 4.52 24.12
CA PHE A 195 -19.64 4.44 23.71
C PHE A 195 -18.70 4.58 24.91
N PRO A 196 -17.74 3.66 25.11
CA PRO A 196 -16.75 3.78 26.18
C PRO A 196 -15.70 4.84 25.84
N SER A 197 -15.78 6.01 26.48
CA SER A 197 -14.78 7.07 26.30
C SER A 197 -13.59 6.85 27.24
N TYR A 198 -12.40 6.64 26.65
CA TYR A 198 -11.15 6.54 27.41
C TYR A 198 -10.82 7.86 28.14
N GLU A 199 -10.91 8.99 27.44
CA GLU A 199 -10.63 10.32 28.00
C GLU A 199 -11.55 10.65 29.19
N GLN A 200 -12.85 10.36 29.05
CA GLN A 200 -13.84 10.69 30.08
C GLN A 200 -14.03 9.59 31.13
N LYS A 201 -13.41 8.41 30.93
CA LYS A 201 -13.52 7.23 31.81
C LYS A 201 -14.96 6.84 32.15
N ARG A 202 -15.87 6.96 31.18
CA ARG A 202 -17.30 6.64 31.33
C ARG A 202 -17.93 6.25 30.00
N LEU A 203 -19.10 5.64 30.08
CA LEU A 203 -20.00 5.47 28.93
C LEU A 203 -20.65 6.81 28.59
N ILE A 204 -20.67 7.15 27.31
CA ILE A 204 -21.37 8.32 26.78
C ILE A 204 -22.35 7.90 25.68
N PRO A 205 -23.57 8.45 25.66
CA PRO A 205 -24.52 8.16 24.60
C PRO A 205 -24.09 8.85 23.30
N VAL A 206 -24.01 8.09 22.22
CA VAL A 206 -23.68 8.58 20.87
C VAL A 206 -24.61 7.95 19.84
N TYR A 207 -24.74 8.59 18.68
CA TYR A 207 -25.25 7.92 17.49
C TYR A 207 -24.10 7.24 16.76
N ALA A 208 -24.22 5.95 16.54
CA ALA A 208 -23.32 5.16 15.70
C ALA A 208 -24.01 4.82 14.38
N ILE A 209 -23.23 4.75 13.32
CA ILE A 209 -23.63 4.24 12.01
C ILE A 209 -22.63 3.15 11.62
N GLU A 210 -23.15 2.00 11.23
CA GLU A 210 -22.34 0.87 10.78
C GLU A 210 -22.00 1.01 9.30
N GLU A 211 -20.77 0.68 8.92
CA GLU A 211 -20.35 0.65 7.52
C GLU A 211 -20.81 -0.65 6.86
N LEU A 212 -21.43 -0.54 5.68
CA LEU A 212 -21.85 -1.66 4.85
C LEU A 212 -21.75 -1.28 3.38
N TYR A 213 -21.67 -2.30 2.52
CA TYR A 213 -21.78 -2.13 1.08
C TYR A 213 -23.19 -2.49 0.62
N VAL A 214 -23.64 -1.86 -0.46
CA VAL A 214 -24.92 -2.16 -1.11
C VAL A 214 -24.62 -2.59 -2.54
N THR A 215 -25.20 -3.70 -2.99
CA THR A 215 -25.04 -4.17 -4.37
C THR A 215 -25.65 -3.19 -5.36
N ASN A 216 -25.13 -3.12 -6.59
CA ASN A 216 -25.57 -2.16 -7.61
C ASN A 216 -27.08 -2.27 -7.96
N ASP A 217 -27.65 -3.46 -7.82
CA ASP A 217 -29.09 -3.71 -8.00
C ASP A 217 -29.95 -3.30 -6.78
N GLY A 218 -29.32 -2.94 -5.66
CA GLY A 218 -29.97 -2.56 -4.41
C GLY A 218 -30.65 -3.71 -3.66
N THR A 219 -30.42 -4.97 -4.05
CA THR A 219 -31.14 -6.12 -3.49
C THR A 219 -30.48 -6.70 -2.23
N THR A 220 -29.18 -6.44 -2.03
CA THR A 220 -28.37 -7.07 -1.00
C THR A 220 -27.42 -6.07 -0.35
N THR A 221 -27.17 -6.24 0.95
CA THR A 221 -26.10 -5.56 1.68
C THR A 221 -24.97 -6.54 2.01
N LEU A 222 -23.73 -6.05 2.01
CA LEU A 222 -22.55 -6.79 2.43
C LEU A 222 -21.95 -6.08 3.65
N PRO A 223 -21.55 -6.81 4.70
CA PRO A 223 -20.92 -6.20 5.87
C PRO A 223 -19.56 -5.60 5.49
N PHE A 224 -19.14 -4.56 6.22
CA PHE A 224 -17.77 -4.09 6.17
C PHE A 224 -16.87 -5.03 7.00
N GLU A 225 -15.95 -5.72 6.34
CA GLU A 225 -14.99 -6.60 7.02
C GLU A 225 -13.63 -5.89 7.14
N ILE A 226 -13.21 -5.59 8.37
CA ILE A 226 -11.96 -4.87 8.68
C ILE A 226 -10.70 -5.68 8.32
N ASN A 227 -10.82 -6.99 8.06
CA ASN A 227 -9.70 -7.93 7.92
C ASN A 227 -9.71 -8.70 6.59
N ALA A 228 -9.82 -8.02 5.44
CA ALA A 228 -9.71 -8.70 4.14
C ALA A 228 -8.31 -9.35 3.90
N ASP A 229 -7.25 -8.84 4.55
CA ASP A 229 -5.86 -9.31 4.39
C ASP A 229 -5.46 -10.47 5.31
N GLN A 230 -6.26 -10.80 6.33
CA GLN A 230 -6.07 -11.99 7.14
C GLN A 230 -7.27 -12.88 6.92
N GLY A 231 -7.07 -14.00 6.22
CA GLY A 231 -8.07 -15.03 5.89
C GLY A 231 -8.87 -15.55 7.10
N SER A 232 -9.72 -14.70 7.64
CA SER A 232 -10.56 -14.93 8.81
C SER A 232 -11.90 -15.43 8.29
N TYR A 233 -11.86 -16.59 7.65
CA TYR A 233 -13.05 -17.41 7.48
C TYR A 233 -13.53 -17.85 8.87
N LEU A 234 -14.45 -17.09 9.45
CA LEU A 234 -15.25 -17.56 10.56
C LEU A 234 -16.38 -18.43 9.98
N LYS A 235 -16.36 -19.72 10.29
CA LYS A 235 -17.55 -20.56 10.13
C LYS A 235 -18.68 -19.91 10.94
N ILE A 236 -19.86 -19.82 10.31
CA ILE A 236 -21.10 -19.18 10.77
C ILE A 236 -21.53 -19.57 12.22
N ASP A 237 -20.94 -20.60 12.81
CA ASP A 237 -21.32 -21.15 14.13
C ASP A 237 -20.45 -20.70 15.31
N LYS A 238 -19.75 -19.57 15.26
CA LYS A 238 -19.03 -19.05 16.44
C LYS A 238 -19.23 -17.54 16.67
N THR A 239 -19.88 -17.23 17.78
CA THR A 239 -20.00 -15.89 18.35
C THR A 239 -18.67 -15.44 18.95
N ILE A 240 -18.32 -14.16 18.77
CA ILE A 240 -17.16 -13.52 19.41
C ILE A 240 -17.50 -13.31 20.90
N TYR A 241 -16.57 -13.66 21.80
CA TYR A 241 -16.61 -13.32 23.23
C TYR A 241 -15.85 -12.02 23.49
#